data_AF-A0A925D8H3-F1
#
_entry.id   AF-A0A925D8H3-F1
#
_cell.length_a   1.000
_cell.length_b   1.000
_cell.length_c   1.000
_cell.angle_alpha   90.00
_cell.angle_beta   90.00
_cell.angle_gamma   90.00
#
_symmetry.space_group_name_H-M   'P 1'
#
loop_
_entity.id
_entity.type
_entity.pdbx_description
1 polymer ?
#
loop_
_entity_poly.entity_id
_entity_poly.type
_entity_poly.pdbx_seq_one_letter_code
_entity_poly.pdbx_strand_id
1 'polypeptide(L)'
;MGEKPVPKSLPPRSGNGRPLAIGLATLAGIALVAFLVSYFSGFWGANRNNLPAAEECLRLEELKSVALAYLENEEFAEAEGRLAEIAAKLPAESLGRRDLAICRMLWLGQTTELKPDPQLAQDAVQALATAEPDSSLAHLLLARWELRSDLSASLAESVERLNRAIPHYHQAAELAPQDPVPRFDLYERTNISKPLRLSDGIPALAEAYRLTPGNLWVMKEWLIAQAQAKDPAIRETIAAARERLRPVREQVLRRSTNDVWKFLDETAAAVEAEDWDTAAKTARIVSNVIYSDDILQSDRRLVLPHLLELADYEFSSEFRQRIAEIQSPPLLPAANPFQLAKADGALANITDAKAIALADFDLNGTLDLIVLRAKEL
;
A
#
# COMPACT_ATOMS: atom_id res chain seq x y z
N MET A 1 -75.77 -11.44 55.04
CA MET A 1 -75.47 -11.67 56.48
C MET A 1 -73.96 -11.79 56.64
N GLY A 2 -73.38 -11.01 57.54
CA GLY A 2 -72.01 -11.20 58.01
C GLY A 2 -71.02 -10.09 57.62
N GLU A 3 -71.19 -8.88 58.17
CA GLU A 3 -70.09 -7.93 58.32
C GLU A 3 -68.96 -8.56 59.16
N LYS A 4 -67.71 -8.38 58.73
CA LYS A 4 -66.53 -8.50 59.60
C LYS A 4 -65.59 -7.30 59.39
N PRO A 5 -64.93 -6.85 60.46
CA PRO A 5 -64.50 -5.47 60.61
C PRO A 5 -63.12 -5.17 60.01
N VAL A 6 -62.98 -3.90 59.63
CA VAL A 6 -61.81 -3.24 59.05
C VAL A 6 -60.64 -3.17 60.05
N PRO A 7 -59.42 -3.61 59.68
CA PRO A 7 -58.23 -3.34 60.47
C PRO A 7 -57.68 -1.93 60.20
N LYS A 8 -57.42 -1.20 61.29
CA LYS A 8 -56.81 0.14 61.31
C LYS A 8 -55.46 0.16 60.58
N SER A 9 -55.34 1.05 59.61
CA SER A 9 -54.11 1.35 58.89
C SER A 9 -53.06 1.98 59.80
N LEU A 10 -51.84 1.41 59.80
CA LEU A 10 -50.65 2.03 60.37
C LEU A 10 -50.15 3.15 59.44
N PRO A 11 -49.56 4.23 60.00
CA PRO A 11 -49.04 5.35 59.21
C PRO A 11 -47.80 4.94 58.40
N PRO A 12 -47.56 5.59 57.24
CA PRO A 12 -46.42 5.29 56.39
C PRO A 12 -45.10 5.71 57.07
N ARG A 13 -44.15 4.77 57.11
CA ARG A 13 -42.74 5.03 57.44
C ARG A 13 -42.12 5.84 56.29
N SER A 14 -41.92 7.15 56.49
CA SER A 14 -41.13 7.99 55.60
C SER A 14 -39.64 7.62 55.72
N GLY A 15 -39.13 6.84 54.75
CA GLY A 15 -37.73 6.46 54.68
C GLY A 15 -36.88 7.52 53.99
N ASN A 16 -36.38 8.50 54.74
CA ASN A 16 -35.37 9.47 54.28
C ASN A 16 -33.96 8.83 54.26
N GLY A 17 -33.76 7.86 53.35
CA GLY A 17 -32.48 7.14 53.20
C GLY A 17 -31.81 7.29 51.83
N ARG A 18 -32.23 8.24 50.99
CA ARG A 18 -31.83 8.31 49.57
C ARG A 18 -30.88 9.43 49.10
N PRO A 19 -30.30 10.34 49.91
CA PRO A 19 -29.35 11.32 49.36
C PRO A 19 -27.91 10.78 49.20
N LEU A 20 -27.50 9.75 49.96
CA LEU A 20 -26.11 9.26 49.97
C LEU A 20 -25.78 8.26 48.83
N ALA A 21 -26.74 7.43 48.41
CA ALA A 21 -26.53 6.44 47.35
C ALA A 21 -26.38 7.06 45.96
N ILE A 22 -27.05 8.19 45.70
CA ILE A 22 -26.97 8.90 44.43
C ILE A 22 -25.61 9.60 44.28
N GLY A 23 -25.07 10.14 45.38
CA GLY A 23 -23.74 10.77 45.38
C GLY A 23 -22.61 9.79 45.04
N LEU A 24 -22.64 8.58 45.60
CA LEU A 24 -21.61 7.55 45.36
C LEU A 24 -21.65 7.00 43.92
N ALA A 25 -22.84 6.78 43.36
CA ALA A 25 -22.97 6.33 41.96
C ALA A 25 -22.47 7.39 40.97
N THR A 26 -22.69 8.68 41.27
CA THR A 26 -22.23 9.78 40.42
C THR A 26 -20.70 9.92 40.47
N LEU A 27 -20.09 9.78 41.65
CA LEU A 27 -18.63 9.79 41.81
C LEU A 27 -17.95 8.60 41.12
N ALA A 28 -18.55 7.40 41.20
CA ALA A 28 -18.04 6.22 40.49
C ALA A 28 -18.15 6.38 38.97
N GLY A 29 -19.24 6.96 38.46
CA GLY A 29 -19.39 7.29 37.04
C GLY A 29 -18.35 8.30 36.55
N ILE A 30 -18.10 9.38 37.32
CA ILE A 30 -17.07 10.38 36.99
C ILE A 30 -15.67 9.76 37.01
N ALA A 31 -15.36 8.92 38.00
CA ALA A 31 -14.06 8.25 38.08
C ALA A 31 -13.84 7.27 36.91
N LEU A 32 -14.88 6.53 36.50
CA LEU A 32 -14.82 5.63 35.35
C LEU A 32 -14.64 6.40 34.04
N VAL A 33 -15.37 7.50 33.85
CA VAL A 33 -15.21 8.36 32.67
C VAL A 33 -13.82 9.02 32.67
N ALA A 34 -13.32 9.49 33.80
CA ALA A 34 -11.97 10.07 33.90
C ALA A 34 -10.88 9.03 33.66
N PHE A 35 -11.06 7.79 34.12
CA PHE A 35 -10.16 6.67 33.83
C PHE A 35 -10.18 6.31 32.36
N LEU A 36 -11.36 6.19 31.75
CA LEU A 36 -11.50 5.93 30.32
C LEU A 36 -10.92 7.08 29.50
N VAL A 37 -11.20 8.33 29.83
CA VAL A 37 -10.61 9.50 29.17
C VAL A 37 -9.09 9.52 29.35
N SER A 38 -8.53 9.19 30.52
CA SER A 38 -7.06 9.16 30.71
C SER A 38 -6.40 7.99 29.98
N TYR A 39 -7.03 6.81 30.00
CA TYR A 39 -6.57 5.61 29.31
C TYR A 39 -6.62 5.81 27.78
N PHE A 40 -7.72 6.37 27.28
CA PHE A 40 -7.89 6.65 25.86
C PHE A 40 -7.18 7.93 25.40
N SER A 41 -6.97 8.95 26.24
CA SER A 41 -6.16 10.12 25.87
C SER A 41 -4.66 9.84 25.87
N GLY A 42 -4.17 8.90 26.70
CA GLY A 42 -2.81 8.37 26.54
C GLY A 42 -2.62 7.56 25.25
N PHE A 43 -3.71 6.92 24.77
CA PHE A 43 -3.70 6.10 23.56
C PHE A 43 -4.00 6.88 22.26
N TRP A 44 -4.84 7.91 22.31
CA TRP A 44 -5.24 8.76 21.18
C TRP A 44 -4.50 10.10 21.14
N GLY A 45 -4.02 10.57 22.29
CA GLY A 45 -3.21 11.78 22.43
C GLY A 45 -1.72 11.46 22.58
N ALA A 46 -1.26 10.31 22.08
CA ALA A 46 0.15 10.09 21.82
C ALA A 46 0.61 11.22 20.89
N ASN A 47 1.27 12.21 21.50
CA ASN A 47 1.90 13.35 20.84
C ASN A 47 2.50 12.87 19.51
N ARG A 48 1.93 13.31 18.38
CA ARG A 48 2.60 13.23 17.07
C ARG A 48 4.00 13.86 17.10
N ASN A 49 4.33 14.59 18.17
CA ASN A 49 5.61 15.25 18.41
C ASN A 49 6.57 14.51 19.35
N ASN A 50 6.20 13.37 19.95
CA ASN A 50 7.11 12.61 20.82
C ASN A 50 7.90 11.59 20.00
N LEU A 51 8.74 12.09 19.10
CA LEU A 51 9.74 11.25 18.43
C LEU A 51 10.69 10.65 19.47
N PRO A 52 11.22 9.44 19.22
CA PRO A 52 12.19 8.82 20.11
C PRO A 52 13.47 9.66 20.31
N ALA A 53 14.31 9.23 21.25
CA ALA A 53 15.66 9.79 21.40
C ALA A 53 16.46 9.65 20.08
N ALA A 54 17.48 10.50 19.90
CA ALA A 54 18.25 10.54 18.66
C ALA A 54 18.87 9.19 18.28
N GLU A 55 19.49 8.51 19.25
CA GLU A 55 20.07 7.17 19.08
C GLU A 55 19.01 6.15 18.66
N GLU A 56 17.84 6.20 19.29
CA GLU A 56 16.72 5.30 18.96
C GLU A 56 16.17 5.57 17.55
N CYS A 57 16.13 6.84 17.12
CA CYS A 57 15.72 7.17 15.75
C CYS A 57 16.69 6.54 14.72
N LEU A 58 18.00 6.69 14.92
CA LEU A 58 19.02 6.10 14.05
C LEU A 58 18.93 4.57 14.02
N ARG A 59 18.74 3.95 15.20
CA ARG A 59 18.56 2.50 15.31
C ARG A 59 17.33 2.02 14.55
N LEU A 60 16.21 2.74 14.63
CA LEU A 60 14.97 2.39 13.91
C LEU A 60 15.11 2.56 12.39
N GLU A 61 15.91 3.53 11.92
CA GLU A 61 16.25 3.69 10.50
C GLU A 61 17.10 2.52 9.96
N GLU A 62 18.08 2.06 10.75
CA GLU A 62 18.84 0.85 10.42
C GLU A 62 17.94 -0.40 10.46
N LEU A 63 17.11 -0.53 11.50
CA LEU A 63 16.18 -1.65 11.66
C LEU A 63 15.20 -1.76 10.49
N LYS A 64 14.67 -0.63 10.00
CA LYS A 64 13.84 -0.55 8.80
C LYS A 64 14.58 -1.11 7.59
N SER A 65 15.78 -0.63 7.32
CA SER A 65 16.57 -1.04 6.16
C SER A 65 16.83 -2.55 6.16
N VAL A 66 17.17 -3.11 7.32
CA VAL A 66 17.37 -4.55 7.49
C VAL A 66 16.05 -5.33 7.36
N ALA A 67 14.96 -4.83 7.94
CA ALA A 67 13.65 -5.48 7.86
C ALA A 67 13.13 -5.57 6.42
N LEU A 68 13.26 -4.49 5.65
CA LEU A 68 12.88 -4.45 4.23
C LEU A 68 13.76 -5.39 3.41
N ALA A 69 15.06 -5.46 3.66
CA ALA A 69 15.93 -6.41 2.98
C ALA A 69 15.50 -7.87 3.23
N TYR A 70 15.11 -8.24 4.46
CA TYR A 70 14.57 -9.57 4.74
C TYR A 70 13.22 -9.80 4.05
N LEU A 71 12.34 -8.81 4.06
CA LEU A 71 11.03 -8.88 3.43
C LEU A 71 11.16 -9.11 1.90
N GLU A 72 12.09 -8.43 1.24
CA GLU A 72 12.37 -8.58 -0.19
C GLU A 72 13.01 -9.93 -0.55
N ASN A 73 13.76 -10.54 0.37
CA ASN A 73 14.36 -11.87 0.21
C ASN A 73 13.42 -13.02 0.63
N GLU A 74 12.15 -12.73 0.92
CA GLU A 74 11.16 -13.70 1.39
C GLU A 74 11.51 -14.37 2.74
N GLU A 75 12.40 -13.75 3.52
CA GLU A 75 12.79 -14.14 4.88
C GLU A 75 11.81 -13.54 5.90
N PHE A 76 10.54 -13.95 5.79
CA PHE A 76 9.44 -13.27 6.50
C PHE A 76 9.50 -13.38 8.02
N ALA A 77 10.04 -14.46 8.58
CA ALA A 77 10.15 -14.61 10.03
C ALA A 77 11.14 -13.57 10.62
N GLU A 78 12.24 -13.35 9.91
CA GLU A 78 13.29 -12.38 10.24
C GLU A 78 12.82 -10.93 10.06
N ALA A 79 12.01 -10.68 9.02
CA ALA A 79 11.38 -9.39 8.77
C ALA A 79 10.30 -9.08 9.83
N GLU A 80 9.44 -10.04 10.16
CA GLU A 80 8.27 -9.85 11.03
C GLU A 80 8.63 -9.26 12.38
N GLY A 81 9.62 -9.85 13.08
CA GLY A 81 10.00 -9.39 14.41
C GLY A 81 10.52 -7.95 14.42
N ARG A 82 11.21 -7.54 13.34
CA ARG A 82 11.75 -6.17 13.18
C ARG A 82 10.66 -5.18 12.85
N LEU A 83 9.76 -5.53 11.94
CA LEU A 83 8.61 -4.69 11.57
C LEU A 83 7.64 -4.53 12.76
N ALA A 84 7.43 -5.58 13.53
CA ALA A 84 6.64 -5.53 14.77
C ALA A 84 7.27 -4.58 15.80
N GLU A 85 8.59 -4.59 15.93
CA GLU A 85 9.30 -3.64 16.80
C GLU A 85 9.13 -2.20 16.32
N ILE A 86 9.31 -1.93 15.03
CA ILE A 86 9.09 -0.60 14.45
C ILE A 86 7.66 -0.13 14.69
N ALA A 87 6.66 -0.98 14.40
CA ALA A 87 5.24 -0.67 14.62
C ALA A 87 4.92 -0.34 16.09
N ALA A 88 5.56 -1.04 17.04
CA ALA A 88 5.38 -0.80 18.46
C ALA A 88 6.06 0.48 18.95
N LYS A 89 7.25 0.80 18.43
CA LYS A 89 8.03 1.99 18.82
C LYS A 89 7.55 3.27 18.14
N LEU A 90 7.00 3.14 16.94
CA LEU A 90 6.52 4.24 16.11
C LEU A 90 5.06 4.00 15.68
N PRO A 91 4.10 3.95 16.62
CA PRO A 91 2.70 3.67 16.32
C PRO A 91 1.99 4.82 15.57
N ALA A 92 2.68 5.91 15.25
CA ALA A 92 2.19 6.95 14.35
C ALA A 92 2.67 6.76 12.91
N GLU A 93 3.77 6.02 12.70
CA GLU A 93 4.34 5.76 11.38
C GLU A 93 3.56 4.66 10.66
N SER A 94 3.21 4.91 9.39
CA SER A 94 2.48 3.93 8.57
C SER A 94 3.34 2.71 8.27
N LEU A 95 4.62 2.95 7.92
CA LEU A 95 5.60 1.95 7.49
C LEU A 95 5.57 0.70 8.36
N GLY A 96 5.78 0.84 9.67
CA GLY A 96 5.87 -0.32 10.57
C GLY A 96 4.62 -1.19 10.55
N ARG A 97 3.43 -0.60 10.55
CA ARG A 97 2.16 -1.34 10.57
C ARG A 97 1.79 -1.91 9.20
N ARG A 98 1.96 -1.09 8.16
CA ARG A 98 1.66 -1.47 6.78
C ARG A 98 2.52 -2.64 6.35
N ASP A 99 3.82 -2.53 6.56
CA ASP A 99 4.77 -3.55 6.13
C ASP A 99 4.66 -4.80 6.98
N LEU A 100 4.34 -4.67 8.28
CA LEU A 100 4.03 -5.83 9.12
C LEU A 100 2.80 -6.59 8.59
N ALA A 101 1.74 -5.88 8.20
CA ALA A 101 0.55 -6.49 7.61
C ALA A 101 0.89 -7.20 6.28
N ILE A 102 1.65 -6.54 5.40
CA ILE A 102 2.12 -7.11 4.13
C ILE A 102 3.00 -8.34 4.36
N CYS A 103 3.97 -8.25 5.26
CA CYS A 103 4.87 -9.34 5.62
C CYS A 103 4.09 -10.58 6.08
N ARG A 104 3.13 -10.40 7.00
CA ARG A 104 2.33 -11.52 7.51
C ARG A 104 1.38 -12.10 6.44
N MET A 105 0.83 -11.27 5.56
CA MET A 105 0.02 -11.75 4.42
C MET A 105 0.86 -12.56 3.42
N LEU A 106 2.05 -12.08 3.07
CA LEU A 106 2.99 -12.77 2.18
C LEU A 106 3.46 -14.09 2.79
N TRP A 107 3.83 -14.07 4.08
CA TRP A 107 4.28 -15.26 4.80
C TRP A 107 3.19 -16.34 4.84
N LEU A 108 1.92 -15.97 5.06
CA LEU A 108 0.81 -16.91 5.01
C LEU A 108 0.62 -17.56 3.62
N GLY A 109 0.92 -16.80 2.56
CA GLY A 109 0.82 -17.22 1.16
C GLY A 109 1.91 -18.18 0.70
N GLN A 110 3.02 -18.31 1.44
CA GLN A 110 4.11 -19.22 1.11
C GLN A 110 3.65 -20.69 1.08
N THR A 111 4.35 -21.54 0.33
CA THR A 111 4.06 -22.99 0.26
C THR A 111 4.82 -23.80 1.31
N THR A 112 5.51 -23.14 2.24
CA THR A 112 6.28 -23.78 3.31
C THR A 112 5.38 -24.34 4.41
N GLU A 113 5.91 -25.27 5.21
CA GLU A 113 5.20 -25.83 6.37
C GLU A 113 5.14 -24.84 7.55
N LEU A 114 6.09 -23.91 7.62
CA LEU A 114 6.20 -22.89 8.67
C LEU A 114 5.42 -21.64 8.29
N LYS A 115 4.09 -21.73 8.36
CA LYS A 115 3.19 -20.59 8.17
C LYS A 115 2.86 -19.93 9.51
N PRO A 116 2.67 -18.60 9.54
CA PRO A 116 2.15 -17.94 10.73
C PRO A 116 0.69 -18.36 10.93
N ASP A 117 0.21 -18.22 12.17
CA ASP A 117 -1.23 -18.29 12.45
C ASP A 117 -1.95 -17.25 11.57
N PRO A 118 -2.97 -17.65 10.76
CA PRO A 118 -3.77 -16.71 9.98
C PRO A 118 -4.29 -15.53 10.81
N GLN A 119 -4.56 -15.71 12.11
CA GLN A 119 -5.01 -14.65 12.99
C GLN A 119 -4.00 -13.50 13.08
N LEU A 120 -2.69 -13.77 13.02
CA LEU A 120 -1.66 -12.72 13.07
C LEU A 120 -1.75 -11.77 11.87
N ALA A 121 -2.03 -12.30 10.68
CA ALA A 121 -2.21 -11.50 9.47
C ALA A 121 -3.53 -10.72 9.53
N GLN A 122 -4.61 -11.36 9.99
CA GLN A 122 -5.90 -10.70 10.21
C GLN A 122 -5.77 -9.49 11.15
N ASP A 123 -5.16 -9.72 12.31
CA ASP A 123 -5.00 -8.71 13.36
C ASP A 123 -4.15 -7.53 12.85
N ALA A 124 -3.09 -7.81 12.08
CA ALA A 124 -2.24 -6.76 11.51
C ALA A 124 -2.99 -5.89 10.49
N VAL A 125 -3.74 -6.51 9.57
CA VAL A 125 -4.52 -5.77 8.56
C VAL A 125 -5.64 -4.97 9.22
N GLN A 126 -6.33 -5.54 10.23
CA GLN A 126 -7.36 -4.84 10.99
C GLN A 126 -6.78 -3.69 11.81
N ALA A 127 -5.62 -3.88 12.43
CA ALA A 127 -4.92 -2.83 13.18
C ALA A 127 -4.50 -1.68 12.25
N LEU A 128 -4.00 -1.98 11.05
CA LEU A 128 -3.68 -0.97 10.03
C LEU A 128 -4.93 -0.17 9.64
N ALA A 129 -6.03 -0.83 9.29
CA ALA A 129 -7.27 -0.14 8.91
C ALA A 129 -7.90 0.68 10.04
N THR A 130 -7.72 0.24 11.29
CA THR A 130 -8.17 1.00 12.47
C THR A 130 -7.32 2.25 12.68
N ALA A 131 -6.01 2.14 12.45
CA ALA A 131 -5.08 3.25 12.57
C ALA A 131 -5.18 4.27 11.42
N GLU A 132 -5.54 3.79 10.23
CA GLU A 132 -5.58 4.56 9.00
C GLU A 132 -6.94 4.40 8.28
N PRO A 133 -8.05 4.84 8.90
CA PRO A 133 -9.39 4.63 8.35
C PRO A 133 -9.61 5.32 6.99
N ASP A 134 -8.85 6.40 6.72
CA ASP A 134 -8.91 7.18 5.49
C ASP A 134 -7.86 6.74 4.44
N SER A 135 -7.15 5.64 4.69
CA SER A 135 -6.15 5.08 3.76
C SER A 135 -6.81 4.11 2.79
N SER A 136 -6.81 4.45 1.49
CA SER A 136 -7.27 3.54 0.42
C SER A 136 -6.55 2.19 0.49
N LEU A 137 -5.24 2.22 0.75
CA LEU A 137 -4.42 1.01 0.83
C LEU A 137 -4.82 0.11 2.01
N ALA A 138 -5.17 0.68 3.17
CA ALA A 138 -5.61 -0.13 4.31
C ALA A 138 -6.90 -0.91 3.99
N HIS A 139 -7.84 -0.28 3.29
CA HIS A 139 -9.06 -0.95 2.80
C HIS A 139 -8.77 -1.95 1.68
N LEU A 140 -7.82 -1.65 0.78
CA LEU A 140 -7.38 -2.61 -0.24
C LEU A 140 -6.79 -3.88 0.39
N LEU A 141 -5.95 -3.74 1.43
CA LEU A 141 -5.37 -4.88 2.14
C LEU A 141 -6.43 -5.68 2.91
N LEU A 142 -7.43 -5.03 3.52
CA LEU A 142 -8.60 -5.72 4.10
C LEU A 142 -9.35 -6.55 3.05
N ALA A 143 -9.63 -5.97 1.88
CA ALA A 143 -10.32 -6.67 0.80
C ALA A 143 -9.53 -7.89 0.31
N ARG A 144 -8.20 -7.75 0.15
CA ARG A 144 -7.31 -8.86 -0.24
C ARG A 144 -7.20 -9.93 0.85
N TRP A 145 -7.21 -9.55 2.13
CA TRP A 145 -7.23 -10.48 3.25
C TRP A 145 -8.47 -11.38 3.26
N GLU A 146 -9.64 -10.78 3.04
CA GLU A 146 -10.90 -11.52 2.96
C GLU A 146 -10.88 -12.57 1.83
N LEU A 147 -10.24 -12.23 0.71
CA LEU A 147 -10.13 -13.06 -0.49
C LEU A 147 -8.85 -13.89 -0.58
N ARG A 148 -8.10 -14.03 0.52
CA ARG A 148 -6.90 -14.87 0.54
C ARG A 148 -7.24 -16.29 0.09
N SER A 149 -6.30 -16.91 -0.62
CA SER A 149 -6.44 -18.31 -1.04
C SER A 149 -6.54 -19.22 0.17
N ASP A 150 -7.66 -19.93 0.26
CA ASP A 150 -7.88 -20.98 1.24
C ASP A 150 -8.47 -22.17 0.51
N LEU A 151 -7.62 -23.17 0.26
CA LEU A 151 -7.98 -24.36 -0.50
C LEU A 151 -9.02 -25.23 0.23
N SER A 152 -9.23 -24.98 1.53
CA SER A 152 -10.23 -25.69 2.34
C SER A 152 -11.60 -25.02 2.35
N ALA A 153 -11.71 -23.77 1.87
CA ALA A 153 -12.96 -23.02 1.88
C ALA A 153 -13.96 -23.63 0.89
N SER A 154 -15.19 -23.85 1.39
CA SER A 154 -16.33 -24.18 0.55
C SER A 154 -16.71 -23.03 -0.39
N LEU A 155 -17.52 -23.33 -1.41
CA LEU A 155 -18.09 -22.29 -2.28
C LEU A 155 -18.89 -21.26 -1.49
N ALA A 156 -19.66 -21.69 -0.49
CA ALA A 156 -20.47 -20.79 0.35
C ALA A 156 -19.59 -19.82 1.14
N GLU A 157 -18.50 -20.31 1.76
CA GLU A 157 -17.54 -19.47 2.47
C GLU A 157 -16.79 -18.52 1.53
N SER A 158 -16.47 -18.97 0.32
CA SER A 158 -15.85 -18.14 -0.71
C SER A 158 -16.76 -16.98 -1.14
N VAL A 159 -18.07 -17.25 -1.29
CA VAL A 159 -19.08 -16.22 -1.58
C VAL A 159 -19.23 -15.26 -0.41
N GLU A 160 -19.23 -15.74 0.83
CA GLU A 160 -19.32 -14.90 2.02
C GLU A 160 -18.11 -13.97 2.16
N ARG A 161 -16.89 -14.51 1.97
CA ARG A 161 -15.64 -13.75 1.91
C ARG A 161 -15.69 -12.65 0.86
N LEU A 162 -16.16 -12.98 -0.35
CA LEU A 162 -16.34 -11.98 -1.40
C LEU A 162 -17.34 -10.89 -0.99
N ASN A 163 -18.46 -11.24 -0.35
CA ASN A 163 -19.42 -10.26 0.14
C ASN A 163 -18.82 -9.33 1.21
N ARG A 164 -17.88 -9.81 2.04
CA ARG A 164 -17.15 -8.97 2.99
C ARG A 164 -16.08 -8.10 2.32
N ALA A 165 -15.44 -8.59 1.26
CA ALA A 165 -14.40 -7.86 0.53
C ALA A 165 -14.94 -6.69 -0.32
N ILE A 166 -16.13 -6.85 -0.93
CA ILE A 166 -16.72 -5.85 -1.84
C ILE A 166 -16.81 -4.45 -1.20
N PRO A 167 -17.38 -4.27 0.02
CA PRO A 167 -17.42 -2.96 0.68
C PRO A 167 -16.04 -2.32 0.87
N HIS A 168 -15.02 -3.13 1.18
CA HIS A 168 -13.64 -2.63 1.33
C HIS A 168 -13.05 -2.14 0.00
N TYR A 169 -13.30 -2.85 -1.11
CA TYR A 169 -12.90 -2.36 -2.44
C TYR A 169 -13.59 -1.05 -2.81
N HIS A 170 -14.89 -0.92 -2.53
CA HIS A 170 -15.61 0.33 -2.77
C HIS A 170 -15.03 1.48 -1.93
N GLN A 171 -14.80 1.27 -0.64
CA GLN A 171 -14.19 2.27 0.23
C GLN A 171 -12.80 2.69 -0.26
N ALA A 172 -11.96 1.73 -0.67
CA ALA A 172 -10.65 2.02 -1.25
C ALA A 172 -10.78 2.86 -2.55
N ALA A 173 -11.70 2.50 -3.43
CA ALA A 173 -11.96 3.24 -4.67
C ALA A 173 -12.49 4.67 -4.44
N GLU A 174 -13.26 4.89 -3.37
CA GLU A 174 -13.75 6.20 -2.95
C GLU A 174 -12.64 7.08 -2.37
N LEU A 175 -11.78 6.51 -1.52
CA LEU A 175 -10.64 7.21 -0.91
C LEU A 175 -9.53 7.55 -1.94
N ALA A 176 -9.41 6.74 -3.00
CA ALA A 176 -8.48 6.99 -4.11
C ALA A 176 -9.24 7.03 -5.45
N PRO A 177 -9.96 8.14 -5.77
CA PRO A 177 -10.85 8.20 -6.93
C PRO A 177 -10.12 8.14 -8.28
N GLN A 178 -8.82 8.44 -8.31
CA GLN A 178 -7.98 8.38 -9.52
C GLN A 178 -7.14 7.11 -9.61
N ASP A 179 -7.20 6.24 -8.60
CA ASP A 179 -6.44 4.99 -8.58
C ASP A 179 -7.25 3.85 -9.24
N PRO A 180 -6.73 3.24 -10.33
CA PRO A 180 -7.40 2.12 -10.97
C PRO A 180 -7.29 0.81 -10.19
N VAL A 181 -6.35 0.67 -9.24
CA VAL A 181 -6.04 -0.61 -8.57
C VAL A 181 -7.25 -1.20 -7.84
N PRO A 182 -7.96 -0.49 -6.93
CA PRO A 182 -9.07 -1.12 -6.21
C PRO A 182 -10.21 -1.59 -7.12
N ARG A 183 -10.42 -0.87 -8.22
CA ARG A 183 -11.47 -1.15 -9.20
C ARG A 183 -11.13 -2.38 -10.04
N PHE A 184 -9.90 -2.46 -10.52
CA PHE A 184 -9.46 -3.58 -11.33
C PHE A 184 -9.30 -4.86 -10.49
N ASP A 185 -8.80 -4.77 -9.26
CA ASP A 185 -8.72 -5.91 -8.34
C ASP A 185 -10.13 -6.43 -8.01
N LEU A 186 -11.11 -5.56 -7.72
CA LEU A 186 -12.51 -5.97 -7.55
C LEU A 186 -13.06 -6.74 -8.77
N TYR A 187 -12.78 -6.26 -9.99
CA TYR A 187 -13.13 -6.99 -11.21
C TYR A 187 -12.47 -8.38 -11.25
N GLU A 188 -11.15 -8.47 -11.05
CA GLU A 188 -10.43 -9.74 -11.11
C GLU A 188 -11.05 -10.77 -10.16
N ARG A 189 -11.32 -10.36 -8.91
CA ARG A 189 -11.84 -11.23 -7.86
C ARG A 189 -13.26 -11.71 -8.13
N THR A 190 -14.14 -10.82 -8.60
CA THR A 190 -15.52 -11.16 -8.95
C THR A 190 -15.61 -12.01 -10.22
N ASN A 191 -14.66 -11.83 -11.16
CA ASN A 191 -14.58 -12.58 -12.41
C ASN A 191 -14.17 -14.05 -12.18
N ILE A 192 -13.41 -14.35 -11.12
CA ILE A 192 -13.06 -15.72 -10.71
C ILE A 192 -14.29 -16.47 -10.16
N SER A 193 -15.21 -15.77 -9.48
CA SER A 193 -16.40 -16.36 -8.83
C SER A 193 -17.63 -16.51 -9.74
N LYS A 194 -17.45 -16.63 -11.07
CA LYS A 194 -18.55 -16.72 -12.05
C LYS A 194 -19.55 -17.84 -11.73
N PRO A 195 -20.87 -17.64 -11.97
CA PRO A 195 -21.52 -16.44 -12.53
C PRO A 195 -22.11 -15.47 -11.48
N LEU A 196 -21.89 -15.67 -10.18
CA LEU A 196 -22.73 -15.09 -9.12
C LEU A 196 -22.63 -13.55 -8.94
N ARG A 197 -21.55 -12.89 -9.38
CA ARG A 197 -21.25 -11.49 -9.00
C ARG A 197 -20.70 -10.61 -10.13
N LEU A 198 -21.10 -10.88 -11.37
CA LEU A 198 -20.72 -10.01 -12.51
C LEU A 198 -21.26 -8.58 -12.39
N SER A 199 -22.30 -8.36 -11.59
CA SER A 199 -22.92 -7.04 -11.36
C SER A 199 -21.97 -6.02 -10.74
N ASP A 200 -21.04 -6.45 -9.90
CA ASP A 200 -20.08 -5.55 -9.23
C ASP A 200 -18.79 -5.41 -10.05
N GLY A 201 -18.36 -6.51 -10.69
CA GLY A 201 -17.09 -6.57 -11.42
C GLY A 201 -17.07 -5.76 -12.72
N ILE A 202 -18.12 -5.86 -13.54
CA ILE A 202 -18.11 -5.19 -14.87
C ILE A 202 -18.10 -3.66 -14.75
N PRO A 203 -18.90 -3.03 -13.88
CA PRO A 203 -18.78 -1.58 -13.65
C PRO A 203 -17.40 -1.18 -13.12
N ALA A 204 -16.80 -1.99 -12.23
CA ALA A 204 -15.46 -1.72 -11.72
C ALA A 204 -14.39 -1.80 -12.83
N LEU A 205 -14.50 -2.78 -13.74
CA LEU A 205 -13.63 -2.88 -14.92
C LEU A 205 -13.80 -1.68 -15.85
N ALA A 206 -15.03 -1.26 -16.12
CA ALA A 206 -15.32 -0.11 -16.97
C ALA A 206 -14.65 1.17 -16.41
N GLU A 207 -14.76 1.36 -15.09
CA GLU A 207 -14.13 2.50 -14.42
C GLU A 207 -12.61 2.40 -14.38
N ALA A 208 -12.05 1.21 -14.18
CA ALA A 208 -10.60 0.98 -14.30
C ALA A 208 -10.11 1.34 -15.72
N TYR A 209 -10.85 0.92 -16.77
CA TYR A 209 -10.52 1.28 -18.14
C TYR A 209 -10.60 2.79 -18.38
N ARG A 210 -11.62 3.47 -17.82
CA ARG A 210 -11.76 4.93 -17.90
C ARG A 210 -10.58 5.67 -17.27
N LEU A 211 -10.07 5.18 -16.14
CA LEU A 211 -8.92 5.76 -15.44
C LEU A 211 -7.59 5.47 -16.15
N THR A 212 -7.48 4.34 -16.86
CA THR A 212 -6.25 3.92 -17.52
C THR A 212 -6.49 3.32 -18.92
N PRO A 213 -6.99 4.12 -19.88
CA PRO A 213 -7.37 3.62 -21.21
C PRO A 213 -6.17 3.12 -22.03
N GLY A 214 -4.94 3.48 -21.64
CA GLY A 214 -3.70 3.03 -22.27
C GLY A 214 -3.12 1.72 -21.69
N ASN A 215 -3.70 1.19 -20.61
CA ASN A 215 -3.22 -0.03 -19.97
C ASN A 215 -3.75 -1.27 -20.72
N LEU A 216 -2.85 -2.01 -21.37
CA LEU A 216 -3.18 -3.17 -22.18
C LEU A 216 -3.78 -4.33 -21.36
N TRP A 217 -3.42 -4.43 -20.08
CA TRP A 217 -3.97 -5.46 -19.18
C TRP A 217 -5.43 -5.22 -18.86
N VAL A 218 -5.82 -3.97 -18.60
CA VAL A 218 -7.23 -3.61 -18.41
C VAL A 218 -8.00 -3.70 -19.74
N MET A 219 -7.41 -3.19 -20.82
CA MET A 219 -8.02 -3.14 -22.14
C MET A 219 -8.40 -4.53 -22.68
N LYS A 220 -7.55 -5.55 -22.49
CA LYS A 220 -7.86 -6.92 -22.98
C LYS A 220 -9.09 -7.52 -22.28
N GLU A 221 -9.25 -7.26 -20.99
CA GLU A 221 -10.42 -7.69 -20.23
C GLU A 221 -11.66 -6.87 -20.64
N TRP A 222 -11.47 -5.57 -20.88
CA TRP A 222 -12.55 -4.68 -21.31
C TRP A 222 -13.10 -5.04 -22.69
N LEU A 223 -12.24 -5.36 -23.66
CA LEU A 223 -12.66 -5.88 -24.98
C LEU A 223 -13.55 -7.12 -24.85
N ILE A 224 -13.17 -8.07 -23.99
CA ILE A 224 -13.96 -9.28 -23.75
C ILE A 224 -15.29 -8.93 -23.09
N ALA A 225 -15.29 -8.07 -22.08
CA ALA A 225 -16.49 -7.63 -21.37
C ALA A 225 -17.48 -6.92 -22.30
N GLN A 226 -17.01 -5.98 -23.13
CA GLN A 226 -17.85 -5.27 -24.09
C GLN A 226 -18.44 -6.22 -25.14
N ALA A 227 -17.65 -7.16 -25.67
CA ALA A 227 -18.16 -8.14 -26.64
C ALA A 227 -19.26 -9.02 -26.03
N GLN A 228 -19.07 -9.47 -24.78
CA GLN A 228 -20.06 -10.26 -24.04
C GLN A 228 -21.34 -9.45 -23.73
N ALA A 229 -21.18 -8.16 -23.42
CA ALA A 229 -22.28 -7.24 -23.16
C ALA A 229 -22.98 -6.73 -24.43
N LYS A 230 -22.47 -7.09 -25.61
CA LYS A 230 -22.91 -6.54 -26.91
C LYS A 230 -22.82 -5.01 -26.96
N ASP A 231 -21.80 -4.46 -26.33
CA ASP A 231 -21.58 -3.02 -26.22
C ASP A 231 -20.96 -2.48 -27.53
N PRO A 232 -21.66 -1.62 -28.29
CA PRO A 232 -21.15 -1.07 -29.54
C PRO A 232 -19.91 -0.17 -29.36
N ALA A 233 -19.65 0.34 -28.14
CA ALA A 233 -18.44 1.10 -27.84
C ALA A 233 -17.15 0.26 -27.96
N ILE A 234 -17.26 -1.06 -28.11
CA ILE A 234 -16.11 -1.93 -28.41
C ILE A 234 -15.34 -1.48 -29.66
N ARG A 235 -16.00 -0.83 -30.64
CA ARG A 235 -15.35 -0.32 -31.85
C ARG A 235 -14.24 0.69 -31.52
N GLU A 236 -14.50 1.57 -30.57
CA GLU A 236 -13.53 2.56 -30.09
C GLU A 236 -12.37 1.89 -29.35
N THR A 237 -12.69 0.90 -28.50
CA THR A 237 -11.67 0.10 -27.78
C THR A 237 -10.80 -0.70 -28.75
N ILE A 238 -11.35 -1.27 -29.83
CA ILE A 238 -10.58 -1.97 -30.87
C ILE A 238 -9.60 -1.01 -31.58
N ALA A 239 -10.06 0.21 -31.90
CA ALA A 239 -9.20 1.23 -32.50
C ALA A 239 -8.06 1.65 -31.54
N ALA A 240 -8.39 1.86 -30.25
CA ALA A 240 -7.40 2.16 -29.21
C ALA A 240 -6.38 1.02 -29.04
N ALA A 241 -6.84 -0.23 -29.04
CA ALA A 241 -5.99 -1.41 -28.98
C ALA A 241 -5.02 -1.48 -30.15
N ARG A 242 -5.47 -1.17 -31.36
CA ARG A 242 -4.61 -1.14 -32.55
C ARG A 242 -3.47 -0.13 -32.41
N GLU A 243 -3.78 1.08 -31.97
CA GLU A 243 -2.77 2.12 -31.76
C GLU A 243 -1.77 1.75 -30.67
N ARG A 244 -2.27 1.21 -29.54
CA ARG A 244 -1.43 0.83 -28.40
C ARG A 244 -0.52 -0.36 -28.68
N LEU A 245 -1.00 -1.34 -29.47
CA LEU A 245 -0.24 -2.53 -29.86
C LEU A 245 0.69 -2.33 -31.06
N ARG A 246 0.57 -1.21 -31.79
CA ARG A 246 1.41 -0.92 -32.96
C ARG A 246 2.92 -1.08 -32.67
N PRO A 247 3.49 -0.59 -31.56
CA PRO A 247 4.94 -0.70 -31.31
C PRO A 247 5.42 -2.14 -31.07
N VAL A 248 4.53 -3.03 -30.59
CA VAL A 248 4.88 -4.41 -30.19
C VAL A 248 4.42 -5.48 -31.15
N ARG A 249 3.66 -5.13 -32.20
CA ARG A 249 3.12 -6.11 -33.15
C ARG A 249 4.18 -7.05 -33.71
N GLU A 250 5.30 -6.51 -34.18
CA GLU A 250 6.39 -7.30 -34.76
C GLU A 250 7.00 -8.27 -33.74
N GLN A 251 7.12 -7.87 -32.48
CA GLN A 251 7.60 -8.73 -31.40
C GLN A 251 6.61 -9.85 -31.10
N VAL A 252 5.32 -9.55 -31.04
CA VAL A 252 4.24 -10.53 -30.86
C VAL A 252 4.24 -11.56 -32.00
N LEU A 253 4.36 -11.11 -33.26
CA LEU A 253 4.44 -11.98 -34.45
C LEU A 253 5.65 -12.91 -34.46
N ARG A 254 6.77 -12.51 -33.85
CA ARG A 254 7.96 -13.39 -33.73
C ARG A 254 7.75 -14.49 -32.68
N ARG A 255 7.00 -14.21 -31.62
CA ARG A 255 6.72 -15.17 -30.53
C ARG A 255 5.53 -16.07 -30.83
N SER A 256 4.62 -15.61 -31.69
CA SER A 256 3.35 -16.28 -32.00
C SER A 256 3.08 -16.22 -33.49
N THR A 257 2.67 -17.33 -34.11
CA THR A 257 2.23 -17.34 -35.53
C THR A 257 0.91 -16.61 -35.76
N ASN A 258 0.30 -16.10 -34.69
CA ASN A 258 -0.99 -15.45 -34.66
C ASN A 258 -0.80 -13.92 -34.72
N ASP A 259 -1.26 -13.29 -35.79
CA ASP A 259 -1.25 -11.83 -35.92
C ASP A 259 -2.36 -11.19 -35.08
N VAL A 260 -1.99 -10.41 -34.07
CA VAL A 260 -2.96 -9.72 -33.22
C VAL A 260 -3.85 -8.76 -34.02
N TRP A 261 -3.36 -8.16 -35.11
CA TRP A 261 -4.17 -7.30 -35.96
C TRP A 261 -5.26 -8.06 -36.69
N LYS A 262 -4.95 -9.28 -37.17
CA LYS A 262 -5.95 -10.16 -37.78
C LYS A 262 -7.10 -10.41 -36.82
N PHE A 263 -6.83 -10.73 -35.56
CA PHE A 263 -7.92 -10.98 -34.60
C PHE A 263 -8.68 -9.71 -34.20
N LEU A 264 -8.03 -8.54 -34.18
CA LEU A 264 -8.72 -7.25 -34.01
C LEU A 264 -9.64 -6.95 -35.21
N ASP A 265 -9.19 -7.21 -36.44
CA ASP A 265 -10.01 -7.07 -37.67
C ASP A 265 -11.20 -8.04 -37.64
N GLU A 266 -10.97 -9.31 -37.30
CA GLU A 266 -12.04 -10.31 -37.16
C GLU A 266 -13.06 -9.90 -36.08
N THR A 267 -12.59 -9.36 -34.95
CA THR A 267 -13.47 -8.84 -33.90
C THR A 267 -14.30 -7.66 -34.41
N ALA A 268 -13.70 -6.70 -35.11
CA ALA A 268 -14.43 -5.56 -35.68
C ALA A 268 -15.47 -5.99 -36.71
N ALA A 269 -15.11 -6.91 -37.61
CA ALA A 269 -16.01 -7.44 -38.62
C ALA A 269 -17.19 -8.20 -38.00
N ALA A 270 -16.94 -8.99 -36.94
CA ALA A 270 -17.99 -9.69 -36.21
C ALA A 270 -18.95 -8.72 -35.51
N VAL A 271 -18.45 -7.63 -34.92
CA VAL A 271 -19.29 -6.56 -34.34
C VAL A 271 -20.14 -5.86 -35.42
N GLU A 272 -19.59 -5.59 -36.61
CA GLU A 272 -20.39 -5.08 -37.75
C GLU A 272 -21.49 -6.03 -38.21
N ALA A 273 -21.25 -7.34 -38.14
CA ALA A 273 -22.21 -8.36 -38.52
C ALA A 273 -23.20 -8.73 -37.39
N GLU A 274 -23.12 -8.07 -36.23
CA GLU A 274 -23.84 -8.42 -35.00
C GLU A 274 -23.60 -9.88 -34.53
N ASP A 275 -22.49 -10.50 -34.94
CA ASP A 275 -22.04 -11.82 -34.51
C ASP A 275 -21.21 -11.72 -33.21
N TRP A 276 -21.93 -11.47 -32.12
CA TRP A 276 -21.33 -11.22 -30.80
C TRP A 276 -20.60 -12.42 -30.20
N ASP A 277 -21.01 -13.64 -30.56
CA ASP A 277 -20.32 -14.86 -30.12
C ASP A 277 -18.94 -14.96 -30.76
N THR A 278 -18.84 -14.70 -32.07
CA THR A 278 -17.55 -14.59 -32.76
C THR A 278 -16.74 -13.44 -32.20
N ALA A 279 -17.33 -12.25 -32.00
CA ALA A 279 -16.63 -11.10 -31.43
C ALA A 279 -16.02 -11.42 -30.04
N ALA A 280 -16.76 -12.06 -29.15
CA ALA A 280 -16.26 -12.43 -27.83
C ALA A 280 -15.17 -13.51 -27.90
N LYS A 281 -15.29 -14.45 -28.84
CA LYS A 281 -14.26 -15.47 -29.09
C LYS A 281 -12.97 -14.84 -29.60
N THR A 282 -13.02 -13.98 -30.60
CA THR A 282 -11.84 -13.35 -31.20
C THR A 282 -11.19 -12.34 -30.25
N ALA A 283 -11.98 -11.59 -29.47
CA ALA A 283 -11.46 -10.73 -28.39
C ALA A 283 -10.66 -11.54 -27.35
N ARG A 284 -11.13 -12.74 -26.99
CA ARG A 284 -10.36 -13.64 -26.11
C ARG A 284 -9.06 -14.12 -26.76
N ILE A 285 -9.06 -14.37 -28.07
CA ILE A 285 -7.82 -14.73 -28.80
C ILE A 285 -6.83 -13.56 -28.77
N VAL A 286 -7.29 -12.32 -28.96
CA VAL A 286 -6.44 -11.12 -28.80
C VAL A 286 -5.76 -11.14 -27.44
N SER A 287 -6.52 -11.30 -26.35
CA SER A 287 -6.00 -11.37 -24.98
C SER A 287 -4.93 -12.46 -24.80
N ASN A 288 -5.16 -13.66 -25.34
CA ASN A 288 -4.21 -14.77 -25.26
C ASN A 288 -2.93 -14.52 -26.06
N VAL A 289 -3.03 -13.91 -27.25
CA VAL A 289 -1.89 -13.63 -28.13
C VAL A 289 -0.92 -12.64 -27.49
N ILE A 290 -1.44 -11.62 -26.79
CA ILE A 290 -0.62 -10.60 -26.14
C ILE A 290 -0.20 -10.96 -24.71
N TYR A 291 -0.74 -12.04 -24.13
CA TYR A 291 -0.57 -12.38 -22.71
C TYR A 291 0.88 -12.45 -22.24
N SER A 292 1.76 -12.97 -23.08
CA SER A 292 3.19 -13.16 -22.79
C SER A 292 4.07 -11.96 -23.16
N ASP A 293 3.48 -10.84 -23.56
CA ASP A 293 4.22 -9.63 -23.90
C ASP A 293 4.70 -8.88 -22.64
N ASP A 294 5.93 -8.38 -22.68
CA ASP A 294 6.56 -7.74 -21.53
C ASP A 294 5.88 -6.41 -21.17
N ILE A 295 5.37 -5.67 -22.17
CA ILE A 295 4.59 -4.44 -21.93
C ILE A 295 3.29 -4.79 -21.22
N LEU A 296 2.64 -5.87 -21.63
CA LEU A 296 1.41 -6.31 -20.99
C LEU A 296 1.65 -6.68 -19.51
N GLN A 297 2.74 -7.39 -19.22
CA GLN A 297 3.09 -7.76 -17.83
C GLN A 297 3.48 -6.54 -16.98
N SER A 298 4.12 -5.53 -17.59
CA SER A 298 4.36 -4.24 -16.95
C SER A 298 3.05 -3.54 -16.61
N ASP A 299 2.13 -3.45 -17.58
CA ASP A 299 0.80 -2.85 -17.41
C ASP A 299 -0.03 -3.58 -16.34
N ARG A 300 0.12 -4.91 -16.24
CA ARG A 300 -0.51 -5.71 -15.18
C ARG A 300 -0.10 -5.23 -13.79
N ARG A 301 1.19 -5.00 -13.54
CA ARG A 301 1.70 -4.58 -12.23
C ARG A 301 1.14 -3.22 -11.79
N LEU A 302 0.82 -2.34 -12.74
CA LEU A 302 0.22 -1.03 -12.46
C LEU A 302 -1.22 -1.11 -11.91
N VAL A 303 -1.95 -2.20 -12.17
CA VAL A 303 -3.36 -2.36 -11.75
C VAL A 303 -3.59 -3.55 -10.82
N LEU A 304 -2.64 -4.47 -10.77
CA LEU A 304 -2.55 -5.60 -9.83
C LEU A 304 -1.13 -5.67 -9.25
N PRO A 305 -0.71 -4.68 -8.46
CA PRO A 305 0.61 -4.69 -7.83
C PRO A 305 0.72 -5.90 -6.90
N HIS A 306 1.89 -6.54 -6.90
CA HIS A 306 2.23 -7.53 -5.89
C HIS A 306 2.17 -6.89 -4.49
N LEU A 307 1.89 -7.66 -3.43
CA LEU A 307 1.79 -7.09 -2.08
C LEU A 307 3.07 -6.38 -1.65
N LEU A 308 4.24 -6.86 -2.09
CA LEU A 308 5.52 -6.22 -1.81
C LEU A 308 5.64 -4.82 -2.44
N GLU A 309 5.02 -4.59 -3.60
CA GLU A 309 4.99 -3.26 -4.25
C GLU A 309 4.12 -2.25 -3.49
N LEU A 310 3.38 -2.70 -2.47
CA LEU A 310 2.58 -1.87 -1.58
C LEU A 310 3.27 -1.54 -0.25
N ALA A 311 4.49 -2.05 -0.03
CA ALA A 311 5.29 -1.74 1.15
C ALA A 311 5.73 -0.26 1.15
N ASP A 312 5.90 0.31 2.34
CA ASP A 312 6.46 1.65 2.49
C ASP A 312 7.97 1.58 2.71
N TYR A 313 8.73 2.30 1.91
CA TYR A 313 10.20 2.27 1.99
C TYR A 313 10.77 3.40 2.86
N GLU A 314 9.92 4.36 3.21
CA GLU A 314 10.34 5.57 3.90
C GLU A 314 9.43 5.87 5.10
N PHE A 315 10.03 6.29 6.21
CA PHE A 315 9.26 6.91 7.28
C PHE A 315 8.66 8.25 6.82
N SER A 316 7.71 8.79 7.59
CA SER A 316 7.14 10.12 7.38
C SER A 316 8.20 11.20 7.19
N SER A 317 7.82 12.29 6.50
CA SER A 317 8.70 13.45 6.31
C SER A 317 9.24 14.00 7.63
N GLU A 318 8.41 13.97 8.68
CA GLU A 318 8.72 14.44 10.02
C GLU A 318 9.80 13.59 10.67
N PHE A 319 9.67 12.26 10.61
CA PHE A 319 10.69 11.35 11.13
C PHE A 319 12.00 11.46 10.32
N ARG A 320 11.92 11.55 8.99
CA ARG A 320 13.11 11.72 8.13
C ARG A 320 13.82 13.05 8.39
N GLN A 321 13.08 14.14 8.58
CA GLN A 321 13.67 15.41 8.96
C GLN A 321 14.41 15.29 10.29
N ARG A 322 13.82 14.58 11.27
CA ARG A 322 14.49 14.33 12.55
C ARG A 322 15.79 13.55 12.39
N ILE A 323 15.80 12.50 11.56
CA ILE A 323 17.03 11.76 11.23
C ILE A 323 18.07 12.68 10.59
N ALA A 324 17.66 13.51 9.63
CA ALA A 324 18.55 14.46 8.98
C ALA A 324 19.15 15.48 9.96
N GLU A 325 18.38 15.97 10.94
CA GLU A 325 18.89 16.86 12.00
C GLU A 325 19.90 16.17 12.92
N ILE A 326 19.71 14.89 13.22
CA ILE A 326 20.63 14.08 14.05
C ILE A 326 21.92 13.78 13.29
N GLN A 327 21.80 13.42 12.00
CA GLN A 327 22.92 13.06 11.13
C GLN A 327 23.63 14.27 10.56
N SER A 328 23.02 15.46 10.61
CA SER A 328 23.65 16.69 10.17
C SER A 328 25.01 16.79 10.87
N PRO A 329 26.12 16.75 10.12
CA PRO A 329 27.43 16.87 10.74
C PRO A 329 27.45 18.16 11.57
N PRO A 330 28.17 18.20 12.72
CA PRO A 330 28.40 19.48 13.38
C PRO A 330 28.90 20.43 12.31
N LEU A 331 28.24 21.60 12.18
CA LEU A 331 28.55 22.65 11.19
C LEU A 331 30.05 22.58 10.93
N LEU A 332 30.44 22.06 9.76
CA LEU A 332 31.85 22.00 9.41
C LEU A 332 32.37 23.41 9.67
N PRO A 333 33.41 23.58 10.51
CA PRO A 333 33.94 24.91 10.75
C PRO A 333 34.12 25.56 9.39
N ALA A 334 33.61 26.80 9.23
CA ALA A 334 33.51 27.48 7.95
C ALA A 334 34.75 27.14 7.12
N ALA A 335 34.53 26.50 5.95
CA ALA A 335 35.59 25.90 5.18
C ALA A 335 36.80 26.83 5.16
N ASN A 336 37.96 26.34 5.62
CA ASN A 336 39.17 27.15 5.53
C ASN A 336 39.26 27.62 4.08
N PRO A 337 39.30 28.95 3.83
CA PRO A 337 39.27 29.46 2.47
C PRO A 337 40.44 28.82 1.72
N PHE A 338 40.13 28.00 0.73
CA PHE A 338 41.12 27.45 -0.18
C PHE A 338 41.01 28.19 -1.50
N GLN A 339 42.14 28.43 -2.15
CA GLN A 339 42.21 29.07 -3.44
C GLN A 339 42.78 28.06 -4.44
N LEU A 340 42.05 27.83 -5.52
CA LEU A 340 42.57 27.07 -6.66
C LEU A 340 43.43 28.01 -7.50
N ALA A 341 44.69 27.64 -7.68
CA ALA A 341 45.60 28.33 -8.57
C ALA A 341 46.02 27.37 -9.68
N LYS A 342 45.77 27.76 -10.93
CA LYS A 342 46.26 26.99 -12.08
C LYS A 342 47.72 27.37 -12.34
N ALA A 343 48.61 26.37 -12.39
CA ALA A 343 49.99 26.58 -12.76
C ALA A 343 50.16 26.39 -14.27
N ASP A 344 50.41 27.49 -15.01
CA ASP A 344 50.78 27.43 -16.42
C ASP A 344 52.29 27.22 -16.55
N GLY A 345 52.75 26.00 -16.25
CA GLY A 345 54.16 25.60 -16.33
C GLY A 345 54.77 25.27 -14.97
N ALA A 346 55.87 25.93 -14.60
CA ALA A 346 56.54 25.68 -13.33
C ALA A 346 55.67 26.14 -12.16
N LEU A 347 55.57 25.30 -11.12
CA LEU A 347 54.91 25.66 -9.86
C LEU A 347 55.56 26.92 -9.28
N ALA A 348 54.73 27.85 -8.79
CA ALA A 348 55.22 29.03 -8.09
C ALA A 348 56.14 28.61 -6.93
N ASN A 349 57.14 29.42 -6.60
CA ASN A 349 58.02 29.12 -5.48
C ASN A 349 57.24 29.33 -4.16
N ILE A 350 56.85 28.23 -3.50
CA ILE A 350 56.06 28.28 -2.25
C ILE A 350 57.01 28.11 -1.07
N THR A 351 57.31 29.21 -0.38
CA THR A 351 58.26 29.23 0.73
C THR A 351 57.60 29.15 2.11
N ASP A 352 56.27 29.29 2.17
CA ASP A 352 55.46 29.35 3.39
C ASP A 352 54.58 28.10 3.61
N ALA A 353 54.91 27.01 2.92
CA ALA A 353 54.21 25.73 3.06
C ALA A 353 54.43 25.12 4.45
N LYS A 354 53.35 24.88 5.19
CA LYS A 354 53.35 24.07 6.42
C LYS A 354 53.25 22.58 6.14
N ALA A 355 52.49 22.21 5.12
CA ALA A 355 52.37 20.83 4.66
C ALA A 355 52.11 20.81 3.15
N ILE A 356 52.55 19.75 2.50
CA ILE A 356 52.42 19.53 1.06
C ILE A 356 51.90 18.11 0.86
N ALA A 357 50.90 17.95 0.00
CA ALA A 357 50.41 16.67 -0.47
C ALA A 357 50.25 16.68 -1.98
N LEU A 358 50.39 15.51 -2.60
CA LEU A 358 50.02 15.28 -3.99
C LEU A 358 48.78 14.40 -4.01
N ALA A 359 47.73 14.87 -4.66
CA ALA A 359 46.50 14.11 -4.87
C ALA A 359 45.81 14.59 -6.14
N ASP A 360 45.12 13.70 -6.83
CA ASP A 360 44.21 14.04 -7.92
C ASP A 360 42.92 14.58 -7.30
N PHE A 361 42.91 15.88 -6.97
CA PHE A 361 41.86 16.49 -6.15
C PHE A 361 40.57 16.70 -6.95
N ASP A 362 40.69 16.96 -8.25
CA ASP A 362 39.55 17.13 -9.16
C ASP A 362 39.17 15.84 -9.92
N LEU A 363 39.87 14.73 -9.66
CA LEU A 363 39.64 13.40 -10.23
C LEU A 363 39.81 13.37 -11.76
N ASN A 364 40.69 14.20 -12.32
CA ASN A 364 40.97 14.27 -13.75
C ASN A 364 42.10 13.32 -14.21
N GLY A 365 42.70 12.56 -13.29
CA GLY A 365 43.82 11.65 -13.53
C GLY A 365 45.20 12.32 -13.48
N THR A 366 45.29 13.59 -13.08
CA THR A 366 46.53 14.36 -12.93
C THR A 366 46.75 14.69 -11.46
N LEU A 367 48.00 14.63 -10.98
CA LEU A 367 48.30 14.99 -9.59
C LEU A 367 48.29 16.51 -9.42
N ASP A 368 47.48 16.99 -8.46
CA ASP A 368 47.51 18.35 -7.96
C ASP A 368 48.46 18.50 -6.77
N LEU A 369 49.09 19.66 -6.66
CA LEU A 369 49.87 20.05 -5.48
C LEU A 369 48.97 20.77 -4.48
N ILE A 370 48.66 20.10 -3.38
CA ILE A 370 47.88 20.67 -2.27
C ILE A 370 48.87 21.23 -1.25
N VAL A 371 48.74 22.52 -0.94
CA VAL A 371 49.61 23.18 0.04
C VAL A 371 48.82 23.81 1.17
N LEU A 372 49.14 23.40 2.40
CA LEU A 372 48.66 24.05 3.60
C LEU A 372 49.61 25.18 3.96
N ARG A 373 49.10 26.42 4.01
CA ARG A 373 49.86 27.61 4.40
C ARG A 373 49.44 28.10 5.79
N ALA A 374 50.30 28.90 6.44
CA ALA A 374 49.86 29.67 7.60
C ALA A 374 48.78 30.65 7.15
N LYS A 375 47.70 30.80 7.93
CA LYS A 375 46.74 31.87 7.68
C LYS A 375 47.48 33.19 7.88
N GLU A 376 47.62 34.01 6.83
CA GLU A 376 47.98 35.42 7.03
C GLU A 376 46.84 36.03 7.85
N LEU A 377 47.19 36.56 9.03
CA LEU A 377 46.26 37.21 9.95
C LEU A 377 45.87 38.59 9.45
#